data_AF-A0A8H8M4Y7-F1
#
_entry.id   AF-A0A8H8M4Y7-F1
#
_cell.length_a   1.000
_cell.length_b   1.000
_cell.length_c   1.000
_cell.angle_alpha   90.00
_cell.angle_beta   90.00
_cell.angle_gamma   90.00
#
_symmetry.space_group_name_H-M   'P 1'
#
loop_
_entity.id
_entity.type
_entity.pdbx_description
1 polymer ?
#
loop_
_entity_poly.entity_id
_entity_poly.type
_entity_poly.pdbx_seq_one_letter_code
_entity_poly.pdbx_strand_id
1 'polypeptide(L)'
;MRFGAEFVFSTAATAPLWLRSLNPTCQIALTSVMNGPASSCLGAPALLDTIFTPSNETIVEPINSWQLSMCHKPACSSAILDSVIESIASGCSTEFGITNETSPKLKQSVKKWYSTVREVACLKE
;
A
#
# COMPACT_ATOMS: atom_id res chain seq x y z
N MET A 1 -46.16 -3.56 -13.48
CA MET A 1 -45.91 -4.80 -12.73
C MET A 1 -44.64 -5.38 -13.35
N ARG A 2 -43.40 -5.08 -12.95
CA ARG A 2 -42.64 -5.19 -11.67
C ARG A 2 -42.35 -6.65 -11.27
N PHE A 3 -41.09 -6.87 -10.83
CA PHE A 3 -40.30 -8.09 -10.56
C PHE A 3 -39.49 -8.61 -11.77
N GLY A 4 -38.16 -8.74 -11.73
CA GLY A 4 -37.18 -8.54 -10.67
C GLY A 4 -35.90 -9.29 -11.03
N ALA A 5 -34.80 -8.58 -11.21
CA ALA A 5 -33.45 -9.13 -11.23
C ALA A 5 -32.51 -8.02 -10.75
N GLU A 6 -32.58 -7.74 -9.45
CA GLU A 6 -31.54 -6.94 -8.81
C GLU A 6 -30.27 -7.81 -8.80
N PHE A 7 -29.30 -7.43 -9.63
CA PHE A 7 -27.92 -7.89 -9.53
C PHE A 7 -27.41 -7.48 -8.15
N VAL A 8 -27.53 -8.39 -7.18
CA VAL A 8 -26.83 -8.28 -5.91
C VAL A 8 -25.35 -8.49 -6.23
N PHE A 9 -24.64 -7.41 -6.57
CA PHE A 9 -23.19 -7.37 -6.43
C PHE A 9 -22.89 -7.43 -4.93
N SER A 10 -22.85 -8.65 -4.38
CA SER A 10 -22.12 -8.89 -3.15
C SER A 10 -20.64 -8.62 -3.45
N THR A 11 -20.19 -7.41 -3.19
CA THR A 11 -18.75 -7.14 -3.08
C THR A 11 -18.27 -7.78 -1.78
N ALA A 12 -18.10 -9.10 -1.78
CA ALA A 12 -17.17 -9.71 -0.84
C ALA A 12 -15.81 -9.07 -1.12
N ALA A 13 -15.29 -8.29 -0.17
CA ALA A 13 -13.96 -7.72 -0.26
C ALA A 13 -12.97 -8.88 -0.39
N THR A 14 -12.60 -9.20 -1.62
CA THR A 14 -11.74 -10.34 -1.91
C THR A 14 -10.33 -9.83 -1.66
N ALA A 15 -9.75 -10.20 -0.52
CA ALA A 15 -8.35 -9.92 -0.25
C ALA A 15 -7.49 -10.39 -1.45
N PRO A 16 -6.53 -9.57 -1.91
CA PRO A 16 -5.78 -9.88 -3.11
C PRO A 16 -4.95 -11.16 -2.92
N LEU A 17 -4.69 -11.87 -4.02
CA LEU A 17 -4.02 -13.18 -3.99
C LEU A 17 -2.61 -13.11 -3.38
N TRP A 18 -1.89 -12.02 -3.66
CA TRP A 18 -0.56 -11.79 -3.11
C TRP A 18 -0.58 -11.72 -1.58
N LEU A 19 -1.60 -11.12 -0.98
CA LEU A 19 -1.71 -10.99 0.48
C LEU A 19 -1.85 -12.38 1.11
N ARG A 20 -2.62 -13.28 0.50
CA ARG A 20 -2.83 -14.64 1.00
C ARG A 20 -1.55 -15.50 0.99
N SER A 21 -0.55 -15.13 0.20
CA SER A 21 0.72 -15.85 0.12
C SER A 21 1.69 -15.53 1.27
N LEU A 22 1.41 -14.48 2.05
CA LEU A 22 2.25 -14.03 3.17
C LEU A 22 1.88 -14.75 4.48
N ASN A 23 2.75 -14.72 5.48
CA ASN A 23 2.42 -15.28 6.80
C ASN A 23 1.27 -14.46 7.46
N PRO A 24 0.40 -15.05 8.30
CA PRO A 24 -0.76 -14.36 8.86
C PRO A 24 -0.44 -13.05 9.59
N THR A 25 0.72 -12.96 10.25
CA THR A 25 1.15 -11.72 10.92
C THR A 25 1.37 -10.59 9.90
N CYS A 26 2.00 -10.89 8.76
CA CYS A 26 2.22 -9.90 7.71
C CYS A 26 0.91 -9.53 7.00
N GLN A 27 0.00 -10.49 6.83
CA GLN A 27 -1.33 -10.22 6.30
C GLN A 27 -2.07 -9.19 7.15
N ILE A 28 -2.04 -9.34 8.47
CA ILE A 28 -2.68 -8.41 9.42
C ILE A 28 -2.03 -7.02 9.32
N ALA A 29 -0.70 -6.95 9.31
CA ALA A 29 0.02 -5.69 9.23
C ALA A 29 -0.28 -4.92 7.93
N LEU A 30 -0.20 -5.58 6.77
CA LEU A 30 -0.51 -4.95 5.49
C LEU A 30 -1.99 -4.57 5.37
N THR A 31 -2.91 -5.40 5.88
CA THR A 31 -4.34 -5.05 5.96
C THR A 31 -4.57 -3.81 6.83
N SER A 32 -3.84 -3.69 7.95
CA SER A 32 -3.89 -2.51 8.81
C SER A 32 -3.36 -1.26 8.10
N VAL A 33 -2.28 -1.38 7.32
CA VAL A 33 -1.75 -0.27 6.51
C VAL A 33 -2.74 0.15 5.41
N MET A 34 -3.35 -0.81 4.72
CA MET A 34 -4.34 -0.58 3.66
C MET A 34 -5.58 0.16 4.16
N ASN A 35 -6.06 -0.19 5.36
CA ASN A 35 -7.28 0.37 5.93
C ASN A 35 -7.03 1.49 6.96
N GLY A 36 -5.76 1.79 7.23
CA GLY A 36 -5.34 2.78 8.21
C GLY A 36 -5.19 4.19 7.64
N PRO A 37 -4.60 5.12 8.42
CA PRO A 37 -4.40 6.51 8.01
C PRO A 37 -3.60 6.68 6.72
N ALA A 38 -2.72 5.74 6.40
CA ALA A 38 -1.91 5.75 5.19
C ALA A 38 -2.74 5.71 3.90
N SER A 39 -3.95 5.12 3.92
CA SER A 39 -4.88 5.14 2.80
C SER A 39 -5.29 6.57 2.39
N SER A 40 -5.25 7.51 3.34
CA SER A 40 -5.64 8.91 3.12
C SER A 40 -4.55 9.76 2.47
N CYS A 41 -3.30 9.29 2.40
CA CYS A 41 -2.17 10.09 1.94
C CYS A 41 -1.14 9.35 1.06
N LEU A 42 -0.91 8.03 1.24
CA LEU A 42 -0.01 7.22 0.40
C LEU A 42 -0.73 6.55 -0.78
N GLY A 43 -2.07 6.49 -0.76
CA GLY A 43 -2.79 5.59 -1.66
C GLY A 43 -2.43 4.12 -1.39
N ALA A 44 -2.24 3.76 -0.11
CA ALA A 44 -1.63 2.50 0.33
C ALA A 44 -2.19 1.22 -0.33
N PRO A 45 -3.50 1.04 -0.56
CA PRO A 45 -4.01 -0.13 -1.28
C PRO A 45 -3.42 -0.27 -2.69
N ALA A 46 -3.49 0.79 -3.50
CA ALA A 46 -2.97 0.79 -4.87
C ALA A 46 -1.44 0.70 -4.91
N LEU A 47 -0.75 1.25 -3.91
CA LEU A 47 0.71 1.09 -3.76
C LEU A 47 1.09 -0.37 -3.55
N LEU A 48 0.36 -1.08 -2.69
CA LEU A 48 0.67 -2.49 -2.43
C LEU A 48 0.36 -3.37 -3.64
N ASP A 49 -0.73 -3.13 -4.36
CA ASP A 49 -1.00 -3.82 -5.62
C ASP A 49 0.12 -3.59 -6.66
N THR A 50 0.71 -2.39 -6.67
CA THR A 50 1.89 -2.08 -7.49
C THR A 50 3.11 -2.88 -7.07
N ILE A 51 3.43 -2.91 -5.77
CA ILE A 51 4.59 -3.62 -5.22
C ILE A 51 4.49 -5.13 -5.47
N PHE A 52 3.29 -5.68 -5.36
CA PHE A 52 3.03 -7.11 -5.49
C PHE A 52 2.54 -7.51 -6.89
N THR A 53 2.70 -6.62 -7.89
CA THR A 53 2.49 -6.99 -9.29
C THR A 53 3.42 -8.15 -9.66
N PRO A 54 2.91 -9.27 -10.19
CA PRO A 54 3.75 -10.41 -10.59
C PRO A 54 4.85 -9.99 -11.56
N SER A 55 6.05 -10.56 -11.42
CA SER A 55 7.21 -10.19 -12.24
C SER A 55 7.04 -10.40 -13.76
N ASN A 56 6.05 -11.20 -14.16
CA ASN A 56 5.69 -11.49 -15.54
C ASN A 56 4.60 -10.55 -16.08
N GLU A 57 4.14 -9.58 -15.30
CA GLU A 57 3.10 -8.60 -15.66
C GLU A 57 3.68 -7.19 -15.74
N THR A 58 2.99 -6.31 -16.47
CA THR A 58 3.38 -4.90 -16.57
C THR A 58 2.95 -4.12 -15.33
N ILE A 59 3.88 -3.36 -14.76
CA ILE A 59 3.64 -2.52 -13.59
C ILE A 59 3.12 -1.11 -13.97
N VAL A 60 3.06 -0.78 -15.26
CA VAL A 60 2.69 0.57 -15.74
C VAL A 60 1.28 0.98 -15.29
N GLU A 61 0.30 0.08 -15.43
CA GLU A 61 -1.09 0.37 -15.05
C GLU A 61 -1.28 0.45 -13.53
N PRO A 62 -0.75 -0.48 -12.71
CA PRO A 62 -0.72 -0.34 -11.26
C PRO A 62 -0.08 0.98 -10.78
N ILE A 63 1.06 1.38 -11.37
CA ILE A 63 1.71 2.66 -11.04
C ILE A 63 0.80 3.84 -11.37
N ASN A 64 0.17 3.86 -12.56
CA ASN A 64 -0.74 4.94 -12.92
C ASN A 64 -1.93 5.03 -11.94
N SER A 65 -2.48 3.88 -11.53
CA SER A 65 -3.57 3.82 -10.54
C SER A 65 -3.12 4.35 -9.16
N TRP A 66 -1.93 3.95 -8.71
CA TRP A 66 -1.35 4.46 -7.48
C TRP A 66 -1.09 5.98 -7.54
N GLN A 67 -0.54 6.48 -8.64
CA GLN A 67 -0.33 7.92 -8.86
C GLN A 67 -1.65 8.69 -8.78
N LEU A 68 -2.69 8.26 -9.50
CA LEU A 68 -4.02 8.88 -9.44
C LEU A 68 -4.60 8.88 -8.02
N SER A 69 -4.36 7.82 -7.25
CA SER A 69 -4.82 7.74 -5.87
C SER A 69 -4.04 8.67 -4.94
N MET A 70 -2.71 8.66 -5.02
CA MET A 70 -1.83 9.40 -4.11
C MET A 70 -1.77 10.91 -4.41
N CYS A 71 -1.74 11.31 -5.68
CA CYS A 71 -1.49 12.70 -6.06
C CYS A 71 -2.67 13.64 -5.78
N HIS A 72 -3.89 13.11 -5.73
CA HIS A 72 -5.08 13.85 -5.28
C HIS A 72 -5.23 13.95 -3.75
N LYS A 73 -4.32 13.32 -2.99
CA LYS A 73 -4.36 13.29 -1.53
C LYS A 73 -3.30 14.22 -0.93
N PRO A 74 -3.52 14.74 0.29
CA PRO A 74 -2.47 15.47 1.01
C PRO A 74 -1.26 14.56 1.25
N ALA A 75 -0.07 15.15 1.36
CA ALA A 75 1.13 14.41 1.71
C ALA A 75 1.02 13.82 3.13
N CYS A 76 1.52 12.60 3.34
CA CYS A 76 1.61 12.01 4.66
C CYS A 76 2.54 12.78 5.59
N SER A 77 2.14 12.87 6.86
CA SER A 77 3.02 13.35 7.92
C SER A 77 4.09 12.31 8.24
N SER A 78 5.20 12.76 8.83
CA SER A 78 6.27 11.88 9.31
C SER A 78 5.76 10.82 10.32
N ALA A 79 4.76 11.17 11.14
CA ALA A 79 4.14 10.25 12.09
C ALA A 79 3.37 9.11 11.39
N ILE A 80 2.65 9.41 10.30
CA ILE A 80 1.97 8.37 9.51
C ILE A 80 3.00 7.46 8.85
N LEU A 81 4.06 8.01 8.26
CA LEU A 81 5.14 7.23 7.65
C LEU A 81 5.81 6.31 8.68
N ASP A 82 6.06 6.82 9.89
CA ASP A 82 6.61 6.03 11.00
C ASP A 82 5.72 4.86 11.37
N SER A 83 4.42 5.12 11.55
CA SER A 83 3.45 4.09 11.90
C SER A 83 3.36 3.00 10.82
N VAL A 84 3.40 3.36 9.54
CA VAL A 84 3.41 2.39 8.43
C VAL A 84 4.65 1.52 8.49
N ILE A 85 5.84 2.14 8.64
CA ILE A 85 7.10 1.42 8.67
C ILE A 85 7.18 0.50 9.88
N GLU A 86 6.71 0.94 11.04
CA GLU A 86 6.67 0.13 12.26
C GLU A 86 5.69 -1.04 12.14
N SER A 87 4.51 -0.82 11.55
CA SER A 87 3.55 -1.89 11.27
C SER A 87 4.14 -2.96 10.33
N ILE A 88 4.77 -2.53 9.23
CA ILE A 88 5.42 -3.44 8.27
C ILE A 88 6.63 -4.14 8.90
N ALA A 89 7.50 -3.41 9.61
CA ALA A 89 8.69 -3.96 10.22
C ALA A 89 8.37 -4.98 11.31
N SER A 90 7.30 -4.76 12.08
CA SER A 90 6.86 -5.70 13.11
C SER A 90 6.12 -6.91 12.52
N GLY A 91 5.28 -6.71 11.50
CA GLY A 91 4.43 -7.77 10.96
C GLY A 91 5.03 -8.58 9.82
N CYS A 92 5.92 -7.99 9.03
CA CYS A 92 6.45 -8.54 7.78
C CYS A 92 7.99 -8.65 7.79
N SER A 93 8.60 -8.76 8.97
CA SER A 93 10.07 -8.83 9.10
C SER A 93 10.66 -10.02 8.37
N THR A 94 10.01 -11.17 8.42
CA THR A 94 10.46 -12.39 7.73
C THR A 94 10.36 -12.25 6.22
N GLU A 95 9.23 -11.73 5.71
CA GLU A 95 8.95 -11.58 4.28
C GLU A 95 9.89 -10.57 3.61
N PHE A 96 10.22 -9.48 4.31
CA PHE A 96 11.03 -8.39 3.76
C PHE A 96 12.46 -8.35 4.29
N GLY A 97 12.87 -9.32 5.11
CA GLY A 97 14.20 -9.34 5.74
C GLY A 97 14.47 -8.11 6.61
N ILE A 98 13.44 -7.57 7.27
CA ILE A 98 13.58 -6.39 8.14
C ILE A 98 14.16 -6.84 9.49
N THR A 99 15.34 -6.33 9.81
CA THR A 99 16.06 -6.59 11.05
C THR A 99 16.11 -5.32 11.90
N ASN A 100 16.57 -5.45 13.15
CA ASN A 100 16.82 -4.32 14.03
C ASN A 100 17.85 -3.32 13.45
N GLU A 101 18.70 -3.76 12.52
CA GLU A 101 19.68 -2.90 11.85
C GLU A 101 19.10 -2.20 10.60
N THR A 102 18.19 -2.84 9.87
CA THR A 102 17.62 -2.27 8.63
C THR A 102 16.41 -1.39 8.90
N SER A 103 15.61 -1.68 9.92
CA SER A 103 14.45 -0.87 10.32
C SER A 103 14.76 0.63 10.53
N PRO A 104 15.78 1.03 11.31
CA PRO A 104 16.10 2.46 11.49
C PRO A 104 16.59 3.12 10.19
N LYS A 105 17.35 2.39 9.36
CA LYS A 105 17.83 2.86 8.05
C LYS A 105 16.67 3.07 7.07
N LEU A 106 15.70 2.15 7.07
CA LEU A 106 14.48 2.25 6.27
C LEU A 106 13.66 3.48 6.71
N LYS A 107 13.46 3.65 8.02
CA LYS A 107 12.76 4.81 8.60
C LYS A 107 13.40 6.13 8.18
N GLN A 108 14.72 6.24 8.29
CA GLN A 108 15.46 7.44 7.88
C GLN A 108 15.36 7.67 6.36
N SER A 109 15.48 6.62 5.56
CA SER A 109 15.43 6.72 4.09
C SER A 109 14.06 7.15 3.60
N VAL A 110 12.98 6.56 4.12
CA VAL A 110 11.61 6.95 3.76
C VAL A 110 11.37 8.41 4.12
N LYS A 111 11.71 8.86 5.33
CA LYS A 111 11.55 10.27 5.70
C LYS A 111 12.32 11.22 4.81
N LYS A 112 13.54 10.86 4.42
CA LYS A 112 14.41 11.70 3.60
C LYS A 112 13.89 11.84 2.18
N TRP A 113 13.42 10.74 1.59
CA TRP A 113 13.11 10.69 0.15
C TRP A 113 11.62 10.80 -0.16
N TYR A 114 10.73 10.68 0.83
CA TYR A 114 9.29 10.66 0.60
C TYR A 114 8.78 11.88 -0.19
N SER A 115 9.21 13.11 0.17
CA SER A 115 8.77 14.32 -0.57
C SER A 115 9.19 14.27 -2.03
N THR A 116 10.48 14.00 -2.28
CA THR A 116 11.04 13.94 -3.63
C THR A 116 10.40 12.83 -4.47
N VAL A 117 10.20 11.64 -3.91
CA VAL A 117 9.54 10.53 -4.62
C VAL A 117 8.09 10.89 -4.93
N ARG A 118 7.38 11.51 -3.99
CA ARG A 118 6.00 11.97 -4.22
C ARG A 118 5.94 13.04 -5.30
N GLU A 119 6.82 14.03 -5.26
CA GLU A 119 6.92 15.07 -6.29
C GLU A 119 7.12 14.43 -7.66
N VAL A 120 8.14 13.58 -7.82
CA VAL A 120 8.44 12.87 -9.08
C VAL A 120 7.26 12.00 -9.54
N ALA A 121 6.64 11.25 -8.64
CA ALA A 121 5.49 10.41 -8.96
C ALA A 121 4.28 11.23 -9.42
N CYS A 122 4.16 12.48 -8.98
CA CYS A 122 3.07 13.39 -9.33
C CYS A 122 3.42 14.41 -10.41
N LEU A 123 4.59 14.33 -11.06
CA LEU A 123 4.97 15.22 -12.18
C LEU A 123 4.17 14.97 -13.46
N LYS A 124 3.37 13.91 -13.51
CA LYS A 124 2.52 13.59 -14.66
C LYS A 124 1.30 14.52 -14.65
N GLU A 125 1.51 15.71 -15.18
CA GLU A 125 0.48 16.63 -15.67
C GLU A 125 0.29 16.41 -17.18
#